data_AF-I3CJF1-F1
#
_entry.id   AF-I3CJF1-F1
#
_cell.length_a   1.000
_cell.length_b   1.000
_cell.length_c   1.000
_cell.angle_alpha   90.00
_cell.angle_beta   90.00
_cell.angle_gamma   90.00
#
_symmetry.space_group_name_H-M   'P 1'
#
loop_
_entity.id
_entity.type
_entity.pdbx_description
1 polymer ?
#
loop_
_entity_poly.entity_id
_entity_poly.type
_entity_poly.pdbx_seq_one_letter_code
_entity_poly.pdbx_strand_id
1 'polypeptide(L)'
;MSYRIITIVPLLFSMGNVYANDYPTIDKVNYVFECMALHGGESYENMYQCACTIDEIANKMSYDEYTKADTLARLLQARGERAAIFRDPPEAKALRKKFADIKTVAEKRCFINQVTAPSHPTATSTTETPQPATMTEPVPTQQAGSNTK
;
A
#
# COMPACT_ATOMS: atom_id res chain seq x y z
N MET A 1 -34.76 -33.85 40.99
CA MET A 1 -33.49 -34.25 40.34
C MET A 1 -33.84 -34.69 38.93
N SER A 2 -34.26 -33.84 38.00
CA SER A 2 -33.75 -32.52 37.57
C SER A 2 -32.34 -32.60 36.99
N TYR A 3 -32.24 -32.81 35.67
CA TYR A 3 -31.51 -31.91 34.77
C TYR A 3 -32.00 -32.14 33.33
N ARG A 4 -32.74 -31.15 32.81
CA ARG A 4 -33.12 -31.09 31.40
C ARG A 4 -31.87 -30.72 30.60
N ILE A 5 -31.43 -31.61 29.74
CA ILE A 5 -30.34 -31.39 28.78
C ILE A 5 -30.91 -30.48 27.70
N ILE A 6 -30.64 -29.18 27.83
CA ILE A 6 -30.89 -28.17 26.81
C ILE A 6 -29.78 -28.35 25.77
N THR A 7 -30.10 -28.98 24.64
CA THR A 7 -29.25 -28.98 23.44
C THR A 7 -29.27 -27.59 22.83
N ILE A 8 -28.37 -26.72 23.30
CA ILE A 8 -28.02 -25.48 22.59
C ILE A 8 -27.19 -25.90 21.39
N VAL A 9 -27.85 -26.08 20.25
CA VAL A 9 -27.18 -26.04 18.93
C VAL A 9 -26.50 -24.68 18.89
N PRO A 10 -25.15 -24.59 18.93
CA PRO A 10 -24.52 -23.30 18.79
C PRO A 10 -24.88 -22.84 17.39
N LEU A 11 -25.49 -21.66 17.32
CA LEU A 11 -25.58 -20.87 16.11
C LEU A 11 -24.17 -20.83 15.54
N LEU A 12 -23.90 -21.68 14.55
CA LEU A 12 -22.69 -21.63 13.77
C LEU A 12 -22.71 -20.26 13.13
N PHE A 13 -21.91 -19.40 13.73
CA PHE A 13 -21.65 -18.03 13.40
C PHE A 13 -21.05 -18.04 12.00
N SER A 14 -21.92 -18.10 10.99
CA SER A 14 -21.51 -17.79 9.62
C SER A 14 -21.32 -16.28 9.58
N MET A 15 -20.15 -15.82 10.04
CA MET A 15 -19.62 -14.52 9.65
C MET A 15 -19.61 -14.54 8.13
N GLY A 16 -20.63 -13.91 7.53
CA GLY A 16 -20.65 -13.66 6.11
C GLY A 16 -19.39 -12.88 5.78
N ASN A 17 -18.54 -13.43 4.91
CA ASN A 17 -17.49 -12.67 4.29
C ASN A 17 -18.19 -11.59 3.46
N VAL A 18 -18.23 -10.36 3.97
CA VAL A 18 -18.46 -9.19 3.11
C VAL A 18 -17.25 -9.16 2.19
N TYR A 19 -17.41 -9.63 0.96
CA TYR A 19 -16.38 -9.53 -0.07
C TYR A 19 -16.35 -8.08 -0.57
N ALA A 20 -16.02 -7.15 0.31
CA ALA A 20 -15.27 -5.98 -0.12
C ALA A 20 -13.92 -6.53 -0.62
N ASN A 21 -13.37 -5.99 -1.71
CA ASN A 21 -12.04 -6.38 -2.15
C ASN A 21 -11.03 -5.81 -1.15
N ASP A 22 -10.93 -6.45 0.01
CA ASP A 22 -10.12 -5.98 1.11
C ASP A 22 -8.67 -6.30 0.79
N TYR A 23 -7.94 -5.26 0.40
CA TYR A 23 -6.51 -5.37 0.22
C TYR A 23 -5.85 -5.34 1.61
N PRO A 24 -4.87 -6.21 1.88
CA PRO A 24 -4.10 -6.15 3.11
C PRO A 24 -3.52 -4.76 3.35
N THR A 25 -3.53 -4.30 4.60
CA THR A 25 -3.04 -2.96 4.96
C THR A 25 -1.62 -2.71 4.48
N ILE A 26 -0.76 -3.74 4.55
CA ILE A 26 0.62 -3.64 4.09
C ILE A 26 0.72 -3.29 2.60
N ASP A 27 -0.13 -3.88 1.75
CA ASP A 27 -0.11 -3.61 0.30
C ASP A 27 -0.69 -2.25 -0.05
N LYS A 28 -1.74 -1.82 0.66
CA LYS A 28 -2.26 -0.45 0.51
C LYS A 28 -1.18 0.58 0.85
N VAL A 29 -0.48 0.39 1.96
CA VAL A 29 0.59 1.28 2.40
C VAL A 29 1.76 1.29 1.41
N ASN A 30 2.19 0.13 0.93
CA ASN A 30 3.24 0.02 -0.08
C ASN A 30 2.85 0.77 -1.37
N TYR A 31 1.62 0.58 -1.86
CA TYR A 31 1.12 1.32 -3.02
C TYR A 31 1.14 2.83 -2.79
N VAL A 32 0.72 3.30 -1.60
CA VAL A 32 0.71 4.73 -1.27
C VAL A 32 2.13 5.31 -1.32
N PHE A 33 3.12 4.63 -0.75
CA PHE A 33 4.51 5.08 -0.80
C PHE A 33 5.05 5.18 -2.24
N GLU A 34 4.77 4.18 -3.07
CA GLU A 34 5.19 4.19 -4.47
C GLU A 34 4.48 5.27 -5.28
N CYS A 35 3.19 5.47 -5.05
CA CYS A 35 2.41 6.54 -5.67
C CYS A 35 2.95 7.92 -5.27
N MET A 36 3.24 8.16 -3.99
CA MET A 36 3.84 9.42 -3.54
C MET A 36 5.18 9.68 -4.23
N ALA A 37 6.02 8.66 -4.39
CA ALA A 37 7.30 8.78 -5.10
C ALA A 37 7.13 9.21 -6.57
N LEU A 38 6.03 8.83 -7.21
CA LEU A 38 5.69 9.24 -8.58
C LEU A 38 5.07 10.66 -8.68
N HIS A 39 4.50 11.17 -7.58
CA HIS A 39 3.71 12.41 -7.54
C HIS A 39 4.38 13.56 -6.76
N GLY A 40 5.70 13.52 -6.55
CA GLY A 40 6.45 14.63 -5.95
C GLY A 40 6.84 14.45 -4.49
N GLY A 41 6.78 13.21 -3.97
CA GLY A 41 7.34 12.83 -2.67
C GLY A 41 6.33 12.75 -1.53
N GLU A 42 6.86 12.57 -0.32
CA GLU A 42 6.12 12.33 0.92
C GLU A 42 5.48 13.63 1.44
N SER A 43 4.29 13.95 0.93
CA SER A 43 3.45 15.06 1.41
C SER A 43 2.09 14.54 1.86
N TYR A 44 1.44 15.25 2.78
CA TYR A 44 0.09 14.87 3.24
C TYR A 44 -0.93 14.87 2.11
N GLU A 45 -0.81 15.82 1.17
CA GLU A 45 -1.68 15.88 -0.01
C GLU A 45 -1.51 14.63 -0.89
N ASN A 46 -0.27 14.28 -1.24
CA ASN A 46 0.02 13.12 -2.07
C ASN A 46 -0.41 11.83 -1.38
N MET A 47 -0.14 11.70 -0.08
CA MET A 47 -0.58 10.54 0.72
C MET A 47 -2.10 10.36 0.63
N TYR A 48 -2.87 11.44 0.79
CA TYR A 48 -4.33 11.41 0.72
C TYR A 48 -4.83 11.03 -0.69
N GLN A 49 -4.26 11.62 -1.73
CA GLN A 49 -4.64 11.34 -3.12
C GLN A 49 -4.27 9.90 -3.53
N CYS A 50 -3.10 9.43 -3.10
CA CYS A 50 -2.64 8.06 -3.34
C CYS A 50 -3.45 7.02 -2.56
N ALA A 51 -3.86 7.32 -1.31
CA ALA A 51 -4.76 6.48 -0.53
C ALA A 51 -6.14 6.36 -1.20
N CYS A 52 -6.72 7.48 -1.64
CA CYS A 52 -7.94 7.48 -2.45
C CYS A 52 -7.79 6.60 -3.71
N THR A 53 -6.64 6.69 -4.37
CA THR A 53 -6.41 5.94 -5.62
C THR A 53 -6.43 4.42 -5.40
N ILE A 54 -5.80 3.91 -4.34
CA ILE A 54 -5.81 2.46 -4.06
C ILE A 54 -7.19 1.95 -3.63
N ASP A 55 -7.97 2.78 -2.93
CA ASP A 55 -9.34 2.43 -2.56
C ASP A 55 -10.26 2.38 -3.80
N GLU A 56 -10.09 3.30 -4.76
CA GLU A 56 -10.79 3.23 -6.05
C GLU A 56 -10.38 2.00 -6.87
N ILE A 57 -9.11 1.61 -6.84
CA ILE A 57 -8.64 0.36 -7.48
C ILE A 57 -9.32 -0.85 -6.83
N ALA A 58 -9.35 -0.92 -5.49
CA ALA A 58 -10.01 -2.01 -4.76
C ALA A 58 -11.50 -2.09 -5.08
N ASN A 59 -12.17 -0.97 -5.33
CA ASN A 59 -13.58 -0.96 -5.75
C ASN A 59 -13.82 -1.53 -7.17
N LYS A 60 -12.78 -1.70 -8.00
CA LYS A 60 -12.90 -2.09 -9.42
C LYS A 60 -12.24 -3.43 -9.75
N MET A 61 -11.39 -3.97 -8.89
CA MET A 61 -10.75 -5.27 -9.12
C MET A 61 -10.52 -6.02 -7.81
N SER A 62 -10.44 -7.34 -7.90
CA SER A 62 -10.12 -8.20 -6.75
C SER A 62 -8.64 -8.11 -6.38
N TYR A 63 -8.31 -8.46 -5.14
CA TYR A 63 -6.93 -8.48 -4.66
C TYR A 63 -6.03 -9.44 -5.48
N ASP A 64 -6.54 -10.60 -5.88
CA ASP A 64 -5.82 -11.56 -6.72
C ASP A 64 -5.52 -11.00 -8.13
N GLU A 65 -6.45 -10.24 -8.70
CA GLU A 65 -6.21 -9.56 -9.97
C GLU A 65 -5.20 -8.43 -9.81
N TYR A 66 -5.29 -7.68 -8.69
CA TYR A 66 -4.39 -6.56 -8.39
C TYR A 66 -2.95 -7.03 -8.22
N THR A 67 -2.69 -8.05 -7.40
CA THR A 67 -1.34 -8.58 -7.17
C THR A 67 -0.70 -9.09 -8.46
N LYS A 68 -1.47 -9.79 -9.31
CA LYS A 68 -1.03 -10.22 -10.64
C LYS A 68 -0.73 -9.02 -11.54
N ALA A 69 -1.62 -8.03 -11.58
CA ALA A 69 -1.45 -6.84 -12.42
C ALA A 69 -0.27 -5.97 -12.00
N ASP A 70 -0.09 -5.76 -10.69
CA ASP A 70 1.03 -5.01 -10.11
C ASP A 70 2.36 -5.71 -10.38
N THR A 71 2.41 -7.03 -10.20
CA THR A 71 3.59 -7.84 -10.54
C THR A 71 3.93 -7.71 -12.02
N LEU A 72 2.94 -7.83 -12.90
CA LEU A 72 3.15 -7.64 -14.34
C LEU A 72 3.64 -6.23 -14.66
N ALA A 73 3.11 -5.19 -14.00
CA ALA A 73 3.52 -3.81 -14.18
C ALA A 73 5.00 -3.58 -13.80
N ARG A 74 5.48 -4.21 -12.71
CA ARG A 74 6.89 -4.19 -12.30
C ARG A 74 7.79 -4.93 -13.28
N LEU A 75 7.37 -6.12 -13.71
CA LEU A 75 8.13 -6.94 -14.66
C LEU A 75 8.24 -6.29 -16.05
N LEU A 76 7.32 -5.40 -16.43
CA LEU A 76 7.44 -4.62 -17.66
C LEU A 76 8.67 -3.72 -17.68
N GLN A 77 9.21 -3.32 -16.53
CA GLN A 77 10.41 -2.49 -16.48
C GLN A 77 11.69 -3.30 -16.75
N ALA A 78 11.63 -4.63 -16.63
CA ALA A 78 12.76 -5.52 -16.90
C ALA A 78 13.15 -5.51 -18.39
N ARG A 79 14.45 -5.45 -18.69
CA ARG A 79 14.97 -5.41 -20.07
C ARG A 79 15.43 -6.80 -20.54
N GLY A 80 15.42 -7.00 -21.86
CA GLY A 80 15.92 -8.23 -22.51
C GLY A 80 14.85 -9.23 -22.93
N GLU A 81 15.26 -10.27 -23.64
CA GLU A 81 14.38 -11.29 -24.24
C GLU A 81 13.60 -12.10 -23.20
N ARG A 82 14.17 -12.32 -22.01
CA ARG A 82 13.48 -13.00 -20.91
C ARG A 82 12.25 -12.23 -20.41
N ALA A 83 12.22 -10.91 -20.57
CA ALA A 83 11.06 -10.09 -20.21
C ALA A 83 9.91 -10.23 -21.22
N ALA A 84 10.18 -10.71 -22.45
CA ALA A 84 9.15 -10.94 -23.48
C ALA A 84 8.10 -11.95 -23.01
N ILE A 85 8.52 -12.95 -22.23
CA ILE A 85 7.66 -13.98 -21.63
C ILE A 85 6.50 -13.37 -20.80
N PHE A 86 6.70 -12.18 -20.19
CA PHE A 86 5.67 -11.49 -19.42
C PHE A 86 4.93 -10.40 -20.21
N ARG A 87 5.51 -9.93 -21.33
CA ARG A 87 4.93 -8.87 -22.18
C ARG A 87 3.98 -9.40 -23.23
N ASP A 88 4.29 -10.54 -23.83
CA ASP A 88 3.63 -11.03 -25.03
C ASP A 88 2.34 -11.82 -24.79
N PRO A 89 2.15 -12.55 -23.66
CA PRO A 89 0.92 -13.30 -23.46
C PRO A 89 -0.33 -12.42 -23.53
N PRO A 90 -1.38 -12.84 -24.28
CA PRO A 90 -2.57 -12.01 -24.51
C PRO A 90 -3.33 -11.72 -23.21
N GLU A 91 -3.37 -12.68 -22.28
CA GLU A 91 -3.99 -12.50 -20.95
C GLU A 91 -3.23 -11.46 -20.12
N ALA A 92 -1.89 -11.53 -20.09
CA ALA A 92 -1.06 -10.56 -19.39
C ALA A 92 -1.24 -9.15 -19.98
N LYS A 93 -1.38 -9.03 -21.30
CA LYS A 93 -1.66 -7.76 -21.98
C LYS A 93 -3.05 -7.21 -21.60
N ALA A 94 -4.07 -8.06 -21.58
CA ALA A 94 -5.42 -7.68 -21.20
C ALA A 94 -5.50 -7.21 -19.73
N LEU A 95 -4.91 -7.95 -18.81
CA LEU A 95 -4.88 -7.61 -17.38
C LEU A 95 -4.14 -6.29 -17.13
N ARG A 96 -2.98 -6.09 -17.77
CA ARG A 96 -2.25 -4.81 -17.68
C ARG A 96 -3.05 -3.64 -18.21
N LYS A 97 -3.75 -3.83 -19.35
CA LYS A 97 -4.63 -2.80 -19.89
C LYS A 97 -5.76 -2.46 -18.91
N LYS A 98 -6.45 -3.47 -18.37
CA LYS A 98 -7.50 -3.30 -17.36
C LYS A 98 -6.97 -2.50 -16.17
N PHE A 99 -5.81 -2.86 -15.62
CA PHE A 99 -5.21 -2.18 -14.49
C PHE A 99 -4.84 -0.73 -14.81
N ALA A 100 -4.20 -0.47 -15.95
CA ALA A 100 -3.85 0.88 -16.38
C ALA A 100 -5.08 1.77 -16.59
N ASP A 101 -6.15 1.22 -17.17
CA ASP A 101 -7.42 1.94 -17.37
C ASP A 101 -8.06 2.29 -16.01
N ILE A 102 -8.11 1.34 -15.05
CA ILE A 102 -8.61 1.57 -13.68
C ILE A 102 -7.78 2.65 -12.97
N LYS A 103 -6.44 2.54 -13.01
CA LYS A 103 -5.54 3.53 -12.40
C LYS A 103 -5.79 4.93 -12.96
N THR A 104 -5.91 5.06 -14.28
CA THR A 104 -6.16 6.35 -14.94
C THR A 104 -7.47 6.98 -14.47
N VAL A 105 -8.53 6.18 -14.32
CA VAL A 105 -9.83 6.66 -13.82
C VAL A 105 -9.75 7.05 -12.34
N ALA A 106 -9.08 6.23 -11.52
CA ALA A 106 -8.87 6.50 -10.10
C ALA A 106 -8.06 7.79 -9.88
N GLU A 107 -6.95 7.96 -10.61
CA GLU A 107 -6.09 9.14 -10.54
C GLU A 107 -6.88 10.42 -10.91
N LYS A 108 -7.64 10.39 -12.01
CA LYS A 108 -8.51 11.53 -12.38
C LYS A 108 -9.54 11.89 -11.31
N ARG A 109 -10.04 10.88 -10.57
CA ARG A 109 -11.01 11.08 -9.51
C ARG A 109 -10.37 11.63 -8.24
N CYS A 110 -9.18 11.16 -7.90
CA CYS A 110 -8.53 11.44 -6.63
C CYS A 110 -7.63 12.69 -6.67
N PHE A 111 -7.03 13.02 -7.82
CA PHE A 111 -6.10 14.15 -7.98
C PHE A 111 -6.80 15.41 -8.54
N ILE A 112 -7.73 15.98 -7.79
CA ILE A 112 -8.59 17.11 -8.23
C ILE A 112 -7.85 18.46 -8.21
N ASN A 113 -6.79 18.61 -7.41
CA ASN A 113 -6.15 19.90 -7.12
C ASN A 113 -4.83 20.18 -7.88
N GLN A 114 -4.40 19.27 -8.75
CA GLN A 114 -3.08 19.35 -9.40
C GLN A 114 -3.03 20.26 -10.66
N VAL A 115 -4.14 20.93 -11.02
CA VAL A 115 -4.22 21.80 -12.20
C VAL A 115 -3.65 23.21 -11.93
N THR A 116 -3.44 23.61 -10.67
CA THR A 116 -3.04 24.99 -10.30
C THR A 116 -1.88 25.07 -9.32
N ALA A 117 -0.98 24.10 -9.31
CA ALA A 117 0.29 24.25 -8.59
C ALA A 117 1.44 24.15 -9.60
N PRO A 118 2.20 25.23 -9.85
CA PRO A 118 3.50 25.07 -10.49
C PRO A 118 4.32 24.10 -9.63
N SER A 119 4.98 23.16 -10.30
CA SER A 119 6.03 22.29 -9.76
C SER A 119 6.76 22.96 -8.59
N HIS A 120 6.71 22.36 -7.40
CA HIS A 120 7.50 22.72 -6.23
C HIS A 120 7.77 24.23 -6.04
N PRO A 121 7.09 24.93 -5.10
CA PRO A 121 7.88 25.86 -4.32
C PRO A 121 8.92 25.02 -3.58
N THR A 122 10.20 25.24 -3.90
CA THR A 122 11.26 25.12 -2.91
C THR A 122 10.78 25.91 -1.69
N ALA A 123 10.19 25.21 -0.73
CA ALA A 123 10.03 25.75 0.60
C ALA A 123 11.44 25.80 1.16
N THR A 124 12.08 26.94 0.95
CA THR A 124 12.96 27.55 1.93
C THR A 124 12.31 27.34 3.29
N SER A 125 12.80 26.34 4.03
CA SER A 125 12.55 26.23 5.46
C SER A 125 13.23 27.45 6.07
N THR A 126 12.43 28.47 6.33
CA THR A 126 12.79 29.55 7.25
C THR A 126 13.23 28.88 8.54
N THR A 127 14.50 29.09 8.87
CA THR A 127 15.06 29.14 10.22
C THR A 127 14.08 28.77 11.34
N GLU A 128 14.04 27.49 11.68
CA GLU A 128 13.76 27.07 13.04
C GLU A 128 15.08 26.47 13.56
N THR A 129 15.68 27.19 14.50
CA THR A 129 16.86 26.77 15.24
C THR A 129 16.66 25.33 15.73
N PRO A 130 17.55 24.37 15.39
CA PRO A 130 17.58 23.11 16.10
C PRO A 130 17.89 23.40 17.57
N GLN A 131 16.86 23.27 18.41
CA GLN A 131 17.07 23.15 19.84
C GLN A 131 17.97 21.93 20.05
N PRO A 132 19.14 22.06 20.70
CA PRO A 132 19.99 20.90 20.94
C PRO A 132 19.24 19.97 21.90
N ALA A 133 18.73 18.86 21.37
CA ALA A 133 18.35 17.72 22.17
C ALA A 133 19.63 17.21 22.85
N THR A 134 19.87 17.70 24.06
CA THR A 134 20.86 17.16 24.99
C THR A 134 20.33 15.81 25.44
N MET A 135 20.57 14.77 24.64
CA MET A 135 20.49 13.39 25.10
C MET A 135 21.88 12.99 25.60
N THR A 136 22.20 13.42 26.81
CA THR A 136 23.19 12.73 27.63
C THR A 136 22.41 11.80 28.54
N GLU A 137 22.06 10.62 28.04
CA GLU A 137 21.87 9.46 28.90
C GLU A 137 22.83 8.36 28.44
N PRO A 138 23.55 7.72 29.37
CA PRO A 138 24.55 6.72 29.04
C PRO A 138 23.90 5.44 28.50
N VAL A 139 24.43 4.97 27.38
CA VAL A 139 24.21 3.61 26.85
C VAL A 139 24.50 2.60 27.97
N PRO A 140 23.55 1.77 28.42
CA PRO A 140 23.87 0.67 29.31
C PRO A 140 24.66 -0.38 28.53
N THR A 141 25.93 -0.54 28.91
CA THR A 141 26.80 -1.63 28.46
C THR A 141 26.17 -2.96 28.83
N GLN A 142 25.79 -3.77 27.84
CA GLN A 142 25.46 -5.18 28.07
C GLN A 142 26.74 -5.88 28.52
N GLN A 143 26.79 -6.26 29.79
CA GLN A 143 27.84 -7.13 30.33
C GLN A 143 27.69 -8.52 29.70
N ALA A 144 28.74 -8.94 29.00
CA ALA A 144 28.95 -10.31 28.59
C ALA A 144 29.03 -11.21 29.83
N GLY A 145 28.02 -12.05 30.04
CA GLY A 145 28.04 -13.12 31.02
C GLY A 145 29.01 -14.21 30.58
N SER A 146 30.22 -14.17 31.15
CA SER A 146 31.13 -15.31 31.22
C SER A 146 30.52 -16.35 32.15
N ASN A 147 29.92 -17.41 31.61
CA ASN A 147 29.63 -18.62 32.38
C ASN A 147 30.78 -19.62 32.20
N THR A 148 31.51 -19.73 33.30
CA THR A 148 32.38 -20.81 33.75
C THR A 148 31.82 -22.20 33.41
N LYS A 149 32.67 -23.06 32.85
CA LYS A 149 32.56 -24.51 32.91
C LYS A 149 33.86 -25.07 33.49
#